data_AF-A0A848V7Z1-F1
#
_entry.id   AF-A0A848V7Z1-F1
#
_cell.length_a   1.000
_cell.length_b   1.000
_cell.length_c   1.000
_cell.angle_alpha   90.00
_cell.angle_beta   90.00
_cell.angle_gamma   90.00
#
_symmetry.space_group_name_H-M   'P 1'
#
loop_
_entity.id
_entity.type
_entity.pdbx_description
1 polymer ?
#
loop_
_entity_poly.entity_id
_entity_poly.type
_entity_poly.pdbx_seq_one_letter_code
_entity_poly.pdbx_strand_id
1 'polypeptide(L)'
;ADEALLQGRDFGLEITQSGYRFVEYDPYLEQWFEITDDAILRPRTLPQDVRFELFIEDRRVLLNDQPAALDAEREEDSNDRKANYAPHTLILSSGQLSPFKLAMIRDRDRAEQTIEVTPQGTIETNTDNNDAP
;
A
#
# COMPACT_ATOMS: atom_id res chain seq x y z
N ALA A 1 -16.20 6.49 -11.29
CA ALA A 1 -15.26 5.38 -11.54
C ALA A 1 -14.38 5.61 -12.78
N ASP A 2 -14.47 6.80 -13.41
CA ASP A 2 -13.99 7.08 -14.77
C ASP A 2 -13.06 8.32 -14.89
N GLU A 3 -12.54 8.90 -13.80
CA GLU A 3 -11.74 10.14 -13.91
C GLU A 3 -10.21 9.93 -13.88
N ALA A 4 -9.74 8.74 -13.50
CA ALA A 4 -8.33 8.49 -13.20
C ALA A 4 -7.62 7.45 -14.08
N LEU A 5 -8.20 7.03 -15.22
CA LEU A 5 -7.47 6.12 -16.11
C LEU A 5 -6.28 6.80 -16.82
N LEU A 6 -6.25 8.13 -17.02
CA LEU A 6 -5.30 8.75 -17.95
C LEU A 6 -4.87 10.18 -17.58
N GLN A 7 -4.15 10.35 -16.46
CA GLN A 7 -3.02 11.29 -16.48
C GLN A 7 -1.72 10.57 -16.89
N GLY A 8 -1.79 9.26 -17.22
CA GLY A 8 -0.61 8.45 -17.52
C GLY A 8 0.32 8.28 -16.31
N ARG A 9 -0.22 8.42 -15.10
CA ARG A 9 0.52 8.38 -13.84
C ARG A 9 0.43 6.98 -13.26
N ASP A 10 1.58 6.43 -12.92
CA ASP A 10 1.67 5.17 -12.19
C ASP A 10 1.72 5.46 -10.69
N PHE A 11 0.89 4.73 -9.95
CA PHE A 11 0.80 4.87 -8.50
C PHE A 11 1.31 3.62 -7.82
N GLY A 12 1.76 3.81 -6.58
CA GLY A 12 2.15 2.77 -5.66
C GLY A 12 1.32 2.83 -4.41
N LEU A 13 1.09 1.67 -3.80
CA LEU A 13 0.49 1.56 -2.48
C LEU A 13 1.55 1.09 -1.48
N GLU A 14 1.90 1.96 -0.55
CA GLU A 14 2.68 1.58 0.63
C GLU A 14 1.74 1.24 1.77
N ILE A 15 2.04 0.15 2.46
CA ILE A 15 1.23 -0.40 3.54
C ILE A 15 2.16 -0.49 4.74
N THR A 16 1.66 -0.03 5.88
CA THR A 16 2.31 -0.12 7.19
C THR A 16 1.42 -0.96 8.09
N GLN A 17 1.88 -1.34 9.27
CA GLN A 17 1.03 -2.08 10.21
C GLN A 17 -0.22 -1.29 10.61
N SER A 18 -0.15 0.05 10.63
CA SER A 18 -1.21 0.94 11.14
C SER A 18 -1.83 1.86 10.08
N GLY A 19 -1.63 1.59 8.79
CA GLY A 19 -2.10 2.49 7.75
C GLY A 19 -1.55 2.20 6.36
N TYR A 20 -1.90 3.06 5.41
CA TYR A 20 -1.39 3.02 4.05
C TYR A 20 -1.29 4.42 3.46
N ARG A 21 -0.46 4.58 2.43
CA ARG A 21 -0.42 5.79 1.61
C ARG A 21 -0.26 5.46 0.13
N PHE A 22 -0.77 6.35 -0.71
CA PHE A 22 -0.45 6.33 -2.12
C PHE A 22 0.83 7.14 -2.37
N VAL A 23 1.64 6.62 -3.28
CA VAL A 23 2.81 7.31 -3.83
C VAL A 23 2.66 7.37 -5.35
N GLU A 24 3.28 8.36 -5.96
CA GLU A 24 3.29 8.54 -7.40
C GLU A 24 4.68 8.33 -7.95
N TYR A 25 4.79 7.68 -9.10
CA TYR A 25 6.04 7.56 -9.83
C TYR A 25 6.26 8.75 -10.79
N ASP A 26 7.39 9.44 -10.65
CA ASP A 26 7.89 10.40 -11.64
C ASP A 26 8.84 9.67 -12.61
N PRO A 27 8.46 9.49 -13.89
CA PRO A 27 9.29 8.80 -14.85
C PRO A 27 10.51 9.60 -15.33
N TYR A 28 10.54 10.92 -15.12
CA TYR A 28 11.69 11.76 -15.46
C TYR A 28 12.78 11.69 -14.39
N LEU A 29 12.38 11.63 -13.12
CA LEU A 29 13.30 11.50 -11.98
C LEU A 29 13.58 10.04 -11.59
N GLU A 30 12.80 9.10 -12.13
CA GLU A 30 12.81 7.68 -11.79
C GLU A 30 12.63 7.44 -10.28
N GLN A 31 11.73 8.21 -9.67
CA GLN A 31 11.54 8.28 -8.23
C GLN A 31 10.07 8.27 -7.83
N TRP A 32 9.81 7.83 -6.60
CA TRP A 32 8.49 7.86 -5.99
C TRP A 32 8.32 9.08 -5.09
N PHE A 33 7.17 9.72 -5.17
CA PHE A 33 6.82 10.91 -4.41
C PHE A 33 5.56 10.68 -3.57
N GLU A 34 5.50 11.34 -2.41
CA GLU A 34 4.29 11.34 -1.59
C GLU A 34 3.22 12.24 -2.24
N ILE A 35 1.98 11.80 -2.17
CA ILE A 35 0.83 12.59 -2.62
C ILE A 35 0.21 13.28 -1.41
N THR A 36 0.51 14.57 -1.23
CA THR A 36 0.03 15.35 -0.07
C THR A 36 -1.22 16.19 -0.37
N ASP A 37 -1.40 16.59 -1.63
CA ASP A 37 -2.37 17.63 -2.02
C ASP A 37 -3.67 17.05 -2.64
N ASP A 38 -3.94 15.76 -2.46
CA ASP A 38 -5.11 15.08 -3.01
C ASP A 38 -6.01 14.51 -1.89
N ALA A 39 -7.27 14.95 -1.86
CA ALA A 39 -8.23 14.55 -0.82
C ALA A 39 -8.60 13.05 -0.86
N ILE A 40 -8.51 12.43 -2.04
CA ILE A 40 -8.83 11.02 -2.27
C ILE A 40 -7.60 10.16 -1.95
N LEU A 41 -6.43 10.57 -2.43
CA LEU A 41 -5.17 9.80 -2.34
C LEU A 41 -4.34 10.08 -1.08
N ARG A 42 -4.80 10.94 -0.18
CA ARG A 42 -4.12 11.20 1.09
C ARG A 42 -3.86 9.93 1.91
N PRO A 43 -2.79 9.91 2.72
CA PRO A 43 -2.51 8.83 3.66
C PRO A 43 -3.68 8.52 4.60
N ARG A 44 -3.82 7.25 4.97
CA ARG A 44 -4.84 6.76 5.90
C ARG A 44 -4.21 5.98 7.02
N THR A 45 -4.62 6.29 8.24
CA THR A 45 -4.27 5.54 9.45
C THR A 45 -5.45 4.68 9.89
N LEU A 46 -5.15 3.52 10.44
CA LEU A 46 -6.11 2.63 11.07
C LEU A 46 -6.43 3.07 12.51
N PRO A 47 -7.59 2.66 13.05
CA PRO A 47 -7.83 2.67 14.49
C PRO A 47 -6.76 1.87 15.24
N GLN A 48 -6.48 2.22 16.51
CA GLN A 48 -5.40 1.59 17.30
C GLN A 48 -5.60 0.09 17.55
N ASP A 49 -6.83 -0.42 17.47
CA ASP A 49 -7.16 -1.84 17.65
C ASP A 49 -7.17 -2.63 16.34
N VAL A 50 -6.76 -2.03 15.21
CA VAL A 50 -6.74 -2.68 13.90
C VAL A 50 -5.34 -2.62 13.31
N ARG A 51 -4.88 -3.75 12.78
CA ARG A 51 -3.61 -3.83 12.04
C ARG A 51 -3.77 -4.48 10.68
N PHE A 52 -2.85 -4.18 9.78
CA PHE A 52 -2.72 -4.85 8.50
C PHE A 52 -1.77 -6.05 8.55
N GLU A 53 -2.10 -7.09 7.78
CA GLU A 53 -1.14 -8.08 7.28
C GLU A 53 -1.22 -8.14 5.75
N LEU A 54 -0.07 -8.10 5.09
CA LEU A 54 0.02 -8.11 3.64
C LEU A 54 0.62 -9.44 3.16
N PHE A 55 0.01 -9.98 2.11
CA PHE A 55 0.49 -11.15 1.40
C PHE A 55 0.63 -10.81 -0.09
N ILE A 56 1.79 -11.15 -0.65
CA ILE A 56 2.09 -11.05 -2.08
C ILE A 56 2.54 -12.44 -2.54
N GLU A 57 1.89 -12.99 -3.58
CA GLU A 57 2.14 -14.36 -4.05
C GLU A 57 2.12 -15.38 -2.88
N ASP A 58 1.10 -15.28 -2.03
CA ASP A 58 0.92 -16.10 -0.81
C ASP A 58 2.04 -16.03 0.23
N ARG A 59 2.95 -15.05 0.11
CA ARG A 59 4.03 -14.80 1.08
C ARG A 59 3.73 -13.59 1.92
N ARG A 60 3.82 -13.75 3.24
CA ARG A 60 3.66 -12.66 4.20
C ARG A 60 4.81 -11.65 4.06
N VAL A 61 4.44 -10.39 3.87
CA VAL A 61 5.37 -9.25 3.84
C VAL A 61 5.51 -8.70 5.27
N LEU A 62 6.75 -8.45 5.71
CA LEU A 62 6.99 -7.78 6.99
C LEU A 62 6.74 -6.28 6.83
N LEU A 63 5.66 -5.79 7.43
CA LEU A 63 5.28 -4.38 7.36
C LEU A 63 5.98 -3.56 8.44
N ASN A 64 6.49 -2.39 8.06
CA ASN A 64 7.01 -1.40 8.99
C ASN A 64 5.87 -0.68 9.72
N ASP A 65 6.16 -0.11 10.89
CA ASP A 65 5.18 0.69 11.66
C ASP A 65 4.99 2.08 11.06
N GLN A 66 6.03 2.63 10.44
CA GLN A 66 6.03 3.95 9.84
C GLN A 66 6.29 3.87 8.32
N PRO A 67 5.74 4.79 7.53
CA PRO A 67 6.06 4.90 6.12
C PRO A 67 7.55 5.17 5.91
N ALA A 68 8.12 4.67 4.82
CA ALA A 68 9.50 4.97 4.46
C ALA A 68 9.71 6.47 4.20
N ALA A 69 10.92 6.98 4.44
CA ALA A 69 11.28 8.32 3.99
C ALA A 69 11.45 8.32 2.45
N LEU A 70 10.87 9.31 1.77
CA LEU A 70 10.93 9.46 0.30
C LEU A 70 11.91 10.55 -0.14
N ASP A 71 12.66 11.10 0.81
CA ASP A 71 13.44 12.32 0.67
C ASP A 71 14.51 12.19 -0.43
N ALA A 72 14.38 12.99 -1.49
CA ALA A 72 15.39 13.21 -2.51
C ALA A 72 16.58 14.08 -2.03
N GLU A 73 16.54 14.59 -0.79
CA GLU A 73 17.48 15.60 -0.26
C GLU A 73 18.14 15.24 1.09
N ARG A 74 18.32 13.96 1.42
CA ARG A 74 19.10 13.58 2.62
C ARG A 74 20.56 13.27 2.28
N GLU A 75 21.42 13.96 3.03
CA GLU A 75 22.88 14.08 2.94
C GLU A 75 23.62 12.75 2.75
N GLU A 76 24.73 12.82 2.01
CA GLU A 76 25.58 11.74 1.50
C GLU A 76 26.27 10.85 2.57
N ASP A 77 25.85 10.89 3.84
CA ASP A 77 26.64 10.37 4.97
C ASP A 77 26.13 9.05 5.59
N SER A 78 25.16 8.39 4.96
CA SER A 78 24.81 7.01 5.33
C SER A 78 25.42 6.00 4.34
N ASN A 79 26.45 5.29 4.80
CA ASN A 79 27.10 4.17 4.10
C ASN A 79 26.17 2.96 3.87
N ASP A 80 24.91 3.03 4.29
CA ASP A 80 23.87 2.08 3.91
C ASP A 80 23.25 2.52 2.59
N ARG A 81 23.82 1.95 1.52
CA ARG A 81 23.31 1.90 0.14
C ARG A 81 21.89 2.44 0.03
N LYS A 82 21.71 3.56 -0.70
CA LYS A 82 20.42 4.02 -1.25
C LYS A 82 19.49 2.83 -1.46
N ALA A 83 18.63 2.54 -0.48
CA ALA A 83 17.55 1.62 -0.72
C ALA A 83 16.62 2.42 -1.63
N ASN A 84 16.66 2.12 -2.93
CA ASN A 84 15.69 2.66 -3.86
C ASN A 84 14.33 2.25 -3.31
N TYR A 85 13.60 3.22 -2.77
CA TYR A 85 12.28 2.99 -2.23
C TYR A 85 11.40 2.37 -3.31
N ALA A 86 10.60 1.39 -2.92
CA ALA A 86 9.57 0.80 -3.76
C ALA A 86 8.31 0.56 -2.92
N PRO A 87 7.12 0.91 -3.45
CA PRO A 87 5.85 0.55 -2.82
C PRO A 87 5.64 -0.97 -2.88
N HIS A 88 4.73 -1.49 -2.04
CA HIS A 88 4.44 -2.92 -2.01
C HIS A 88 3.60 -3.38 -3.21
N THR A 89 2.74 -2.50 -3.74
CA THR A 89 1.82 -2.81 -4.84
C THR A 89 1.81 -1.66 -5.83
N LEU A 90 1.63 -1.98 -7.11
CA LEU A 90 1.55 -1.00 -8.20
C LEU A 90 0.12 -0.94 -8.76
N ILE A 91 -0.29 0.29 -9.09
CA ILE A 91 -1.52 0.65 -9.76
C ILE A 91 -1.11 1.42 -11.01
N LEU A 92 -1.07 0.72 -12.14
CA LEU A 92 -0.54 1.27 -13.39
C LEU A 92 -1.64 1.94 -14.20
N SER A 93 -1.29 3.01 -14.92
CA SER A 93 -2.24 3.70 -15.79
C SER A 93 -2.77 2.83 -16.93
N SER A 94 -2.13 1.68 -17.20
CA SER A 94 -2.61 0.64 -18.12
C SER A 94 -3.88 -0.07 -17.63
N GLY A 95 -4.29 0.16 -16.38
CA GLY A 95 -5.33 -0.59 -15.69
C GLY A 95 -4.82 -1.88 -15.05
N GLN A 96 -3.52 -2.16 -15.12
CA GLN A 96 -2.91 -3.29 -14.44
C GLN A 96 -2.72 -2.99 -12.95
N LEU A 97 -3.10 -3.95 -12.12
CA LEU A 97 -2.92 -3.93 -10.68
C LEU A 97 -2.01 -5.08 -10.28
N SER A 98 -1.05 -4.82 -9.39
CA SER A 98 -0.26 -5.89 -8.77
C SER A 98 -1.17 -6.73 -7.86
N PRO A 99 -1.20 -8.06 -7.99
CA PRO A 99 -2.00 -8.91 -7.11
C PRO A 99 -1.48 -8.91 -5.69
N PHE A 100 -2.38 -8.79 -4.72
CA PHE A 100 -2.06 -8.89 -3.30
C PHE A 100 -3.30 -9.27 -2.49
N LYS A 101 -3.07 -9.79 -1.29
CA LYS A 101 -4.10 -9.96 -0.27
C LYS A 101 -3.74 -9.13 0.96
N LEU A 102 -4.68 -8.32 1.42
CA LEU A 102 -4.55 -7.47 2.60
C LEU A 102 -5.58 -7.89 3.64
N ALA A 103 -5.11 -8.35 4.79
CA ALA A 103 -5.96 -8.67 5.94
C ALA A 103 -5.98 -7.50 6.92
N MET A 104 -7.17 -7.08 7.33
CA MET A 104 -7.43 -6.17 8.43
C MET A 104 -7.85 -6.99 9.64
N ILE A 105 -7.00 -7.02 10.67
CA ILE A 105 -7.21 -7.81 11.86
C ILE A 105 -7.52 -6.86 13.01
N ARG A 106 -8.68 -7.05 13.64
CA ARG A 106 -9.04 -6.33 14.86
C ARG A 106 -8.58 -7.11 16.09
N ASP A 107 -7.82 -6.47 16.97
CA ASP A 107 -7.19 -7.14 18.10
C ASP A 107 -8.17 -7.56 19.20
N ARG A 108 -9.27 -6.82 19.40
CA ARG A 108 -10.21 -7.05 20.51
C ARG A 108 -10.92 -8.41 20.43
N ASP A 109 -11.30 -8.83 19.22
CA ASP A 109 -12.17 -9.97 18.92
C ASP A 109 -11.58 -10.88 17.84
N ARG A 110 -10.38 -10.57 17.35
CA ARG A 110 -9.70 -11.28 16.25
C ARG A 110 -10.55 -11.33 14.98
N ALA A 111 -11.50 -10.41 14.80
CA ALA A 111 -12.26 -10.30 13.57
C ALA A 111 -11.29 -9.96 12.41
N GLU A 112 -11.43 -10.68 11.31
CA GLU A 112 -10.60 -10.51 10.13
C GLU A 112 -11.47 -10.13 8.93
N GLN A 113 -11.07 -9.07 8.24
CA GLN A 113 -11.61 -8.72 6.93
C GLN A 113 -10.46 -8.72 5.92
N THR A 114 -10.65 -9.43 4.82
CA THR A 114 -9.64 -9.53 3.76
C THR A 114 -10.10 -8.80 2.51
N ILE A 115 -9.15 -8.13 1.87
CA ILE A 115 -9.29 -7.56 0.53
C ILE A 115 -8.27 -8.25 -0.35
N GLU A 116 -8.70 -8.80 -1.49
CA GLU A 116 -7.82 -9.44 -2.45
C GLU A 116 -7.95 -8.75 -3.80
N VAL A 117 -6.80 -8.44 -4.41
CA VAL A 117 -6.71 -7.97 -5.79
C VAL A 117 -6.15 -9.13 -6.62
N THR A 118 -6.96 -9.62 -7.55
CA THR A 118 -6.59 -10.76 -8.39
C THR A 118 -5.71 -10.34 -9.58
N PRO A 119 -5.01 -11.27 -10.24
CA PRO A 119 -4.29 -10.99 -11.50
C PRO A 119 -5.16 -10.44 -12.63
N GLN A 120 -6.48 -10.64 -12.56
CA GLN A 120 -7.44 -10.10 -13.52
C GLN A 120 -7.88 -8.67 -13.17
N GLY A 121 -7.34 -8.09 -12.09
CA GLY A 121 -7.71 -6.76 -11.59
C GLY A 121 -9.06 -6.74 -10.87
N THR A 122 -9.60 -7.90 -10.48
CA THR A 122 -10.84 -7.97 -9.69
C THR A 122 -10.52 -7.73 -8.22
N ILE A 123 -11.38 -6.96 -7.55
CA ILE A 123 -11.27 -6.70 -6.11
C ILE A 123 -12.34 -7.52 -5.41
N GLU A 124 -11.89 -8.41 -4.53
CA GLU A 124 -12.75 -9.26 -3.71
C GLU A 124 -12.62 -8.85 -2.25
N THR A 125 -13.72 -8.92 -1.50
CA THR A 125 -13.73 -8.62 -0.07
C THR A 125 -14.43 -9.75 0.65
N ASN A 126 -13.77 -10.32 1.65
CA ASN A 126 -14.33 -11.35 2.50
C ASN A 126 -14.24 -10.92 3.97
N THR A 127 -15.29 -11.20 4.73
CA THR A 127 -15.32 -11.00 6.18
C THR A 127 -15.37 -12.38 6.82
N ASP A 128 -14.25 -12.81 7.38
CA ASP A 128 -14.23 -14.00 8.21
C ASP A 128 -14.68 -13.58 9.61
N ASN A 129 -16.00 -13.67 9.83
CA ASN A 129 -16.54 -13.70 11.17
C ASN A 129 -16.14 -15.06 11.77
N ASN A 130 -15.01 -15.09 12.47
CA ASN A 130 -14.71 -16.19 13.38
C ASN A 130 -15.69 -16.11 14.56
N ASP A 131 -16.93 -16.57 14.35
CA ASP A 131 -17.84 -16.93 15.43
C ASP A 131 -17.23 -18.15 16.14
N ALA A 132 -16.39 -17.88 17.14
CA ALA A 132 -16.02 -18.89 18.11
C ALA A 132 -17.23 -19.13 19.05
N PRO A 133 -17.62 -20.39 19.29
CA PRO A 133 -18.80 -20.74 20.10
C PRO A 133 -18.68 -20.39 21.59
#